data_AF-A0A7H4PB84-F1
#
_entry.id   AF-A0A7H4PB84-F1
#
_cell.length_a   1.000
_cell.length_b   1.000
_cell.length_c   1.000
_cell.angle_alpha   90.00
_cell.angle_beta   90.00
_cell.angle_gamma   90.00
#
_symmetry.space_group_name_H-M   'P 1'
#
loop_
_entity.id
_entity.type
_entity.pdbx_description
1 polymer ?
#
loop_
_entity_poly.entity_id
_entity_poly.type
_entity_poly.pdbx_seq_one_letter_code
_entity_poly.pdbx_strand_id
1 'polypeptide(L)' 'MSLKLGVIGAGAIGKEHIRRCTQVLQGATVVAVSDINEEKTRAPRLRCRACMPKCTPTVMT' A
#
# COMPACT_ATOMS: atom_id res chain seq x y z
N MET A 1 1.77 -21.30 4.54
CA MET A 1 1.11 -20.11 5.13
C MET A 1 1.71 -18.86 4.49
N SER A 2 0.91 -17.82 4.22
CA SER A 2 1.38 -16.56 3.60
C SER A 2 1.31 -15.39 4.59
N LEU A 3 2.43 -14.70 4.79
CA LEU A 3 2.54 -13.48 5.58
C LEU A 3 1.78 -12.34 4.90
N LYS A 4 0.89 -11.69 5.66
CA LYS A 4 0.09 -10.56 5.21
C LYS A 4 0.86 -9.27 5.46
N LEU A 5 1.20 -8.55 4.40
CA LEU A 5 2.03 -7.35 4.45
C LEU A 5 1.22 -6.09 4.16
N GLY A 6 1.48 -5.03 4.94
CA GLY A 6 1.01 -3.68 4.66
C GLY A 6 2.17 -2.80 4.20
N VAL A 7 1.99 -2.01 3.14
CA VAL A 7 3.02 -1.10 2.61
C VAL A 7 2.58 0.34 2.81
N ILE A 8 3.40 1.14 3.48
CA ILE A 8 3.18 2.59 3.66
C ILE A 8 4.20 3.30 2.77
N GLY A 9 3.71 4.06 1.78
CA GLY A 9 4.48 4.66 0.69
C GLY A 9 4.47 3.80 -0.58
N ALA A 10 3.64 4.15 -1.56
CA ALA A 10 3.57 3.59 -2.92
C ALA A 10 4.41 4.39 -3.93
N GLY A 11 5.52 4.98 -3.48
CA GLY A 11 6.53 5.61 -4.32
C GLY A 11 7.30 4.60 -5.20
N ALA A 12 8.36 5.04 -5.87
CA ALA A 12 9.18 4.17 -6.72
C ALA A 12 9.72 2.96 -5.94
N ILE A 13 10.24 3.19 -4.73
CA ILE A 13 10.75 2.14 -3.83
C ILE A 13 9.62 1.22 -3.36
N GLY A 14 8.47 1.78 -2.95
CA GLY A 14 7.33 1.01 -2.47
C GLY A 14 6.76 0.07 -3.53
N LYS A 15 6.66 0.53 -4.78
CA LYS A 15 6.24 -0.31 -5.93
C LYS A 15 7.18 -1.47 -6.15
N GLU A 16 8.49 -1.25 -6.05
CA GLU A 16 9.48 -2.33 -6.20
C GLU A 16 9.42 -3.33 -5.05
N HIS A 17 9.18 -2.88 -3.82
CA HIS A 17 8.96 -3.78 -2.68
C HIS A 17 7.69 -4.61 -2.86
N ILE A 18 6.58 -4.01 -3.30
CA ILE A 18 5.36 -4.75 -3.62
C ILE A 18 5.62 -5.80 -4.70
N ARG A 19 6.37 -5.44 -5.75
CA ARG A 19 6.74 -6.36 -6.83
C ARG A 19 7.54 -7.54 -6.30
N ARG A 20 8.61 -7.31 -5.54
CA ARG A 20 9.45 -8.37 -4.96
C ARG A 20 8.68 -9.25 -3.97
N CYS A 21 7.85 -8.65 -3.11
CA CYS A 21 7.01 -9.39 -2.16
C CYS A 21 5.93 -10.25 -2.83
N THR A 22 5.54 -9.93 -4.06
CA THR A 22 4.50 -10.66 -4.80
C THR A 22 5.08 -11.66 -5.81
N GLN A 23 6.21 -11.34 -6.43
CA GLN A 23 6.78 -12.13 -7.54
C GLN A 23 8.00 -12.93 -7.16
N VAL A 24 8.79 -12.48 -6.18
CA VAL A 24 10.10 -13.07 -5.85
C VAL A 24 10.06 -13.81 -4.52
N LEU A 25 9.42 -13.21 -3.50
CA LEU A 25 9.34 -13.81 -2.17
C LEU A 25 8.17 -14.79 -2.09
N GLN A 26 8.47 -16.04 -1.75
CA GLN A 26 7.47 -17.07 -1.47
C GLN A 26 6.87 -16.84 -0.08
N GLY A 27 5.56 -16.98 0.05
CA GLY A 27 4.88 -16.88 1.33
C GLY A 27 4.67 -15.45 1.84
N ALA A 28 4.71 -14.43 0.97
CA ALA A 28 4.31 -13.07 1.27
C ALA A 28 3.14 -12.63 0.37
N THR A 29 2.21 -11.86 0.94
CA THR A 29 1.08 -11.29 0.20
C THR A 29 0.79 -9.90 0.73
N VAL A 30 0.88 -8.90 -0.14
CA VAL A 30 0.52 -7.52 0.22
C VAL A 30 -1.00 -7.41 0.29
N VAL A 31 -1.54 -7.01 1.44
CA VAL A 31 -2.99 -6.91 1.70
C VAL A 31 -3.46 -5.47 1.86
N ALA A 32 -2.54 -4.53 2.06
CA ALA A 32 -2.84 -3.12 2.28
C ALA A 32 -1.71 -2.22 1.76
N VAL A 33 -2.07 -1.09 1.18
CA VAL A 33 -1.16 -0.03 0.77
C VAL A 33 -1.75 1.32 1.22
N SER A 34 -0.90 2.19 1.74
CA SER A 34 -1.22 3.56 2.14
C SER A 34 -0.18 4.50 1.54
N ASP A 35 -0.57 5.59 0.89
CA ASP A 35 0.35 6.63 0.41
C ASP A 35 -0.26 8.01 0.70
N ILE A 36 0.59 9.03 0.79
CA ILE A 36 0.12 10.43 0.92
C ILE A 36 -0.57 10.91 -0.36
N ASN A 37 -0.19 10.37 -1.52
CA ASN A 37 -0.83 10.64 -2.79
C ASN A 37 -1.83 9.52 -3.10
N GLU A 38 -3.12 9.85 -2.95
CA GLU A 38 -4.22 8.89 -3.13
C GLU A 38 -4.30 8.30 -4.55
N GLU A 39 -3.83 9.03 -5.57
CA GLU A 39 -3.82 8.52 -6.95
C GLU A 39 -2.88 7.32 -7.10
N LYS A 40 -1.75 7.33 -6.38
CA LYS A 40 -0.78 6.22 -6.40
C LYS A 40 -1.31 4.97 -5.70
N THR A 41 -2.34 5.11 -4.88
CA THR A 41 -2.98 4.03 -4.11
C THR A 41 -4.28 3.54 -4.78
N ARG A 42 -4.60 3.98 -6.01
CA ARG A 42 -5.90 3.71 -6.66
C ARG A 42 -6.13 2.25 -7.10
N ALA A 43 -5.21 1.34 -6.82
CA ALA A 43 -5.43 -0.09 -7.05
C ALA A 43 -6.59 -0.59 -6.16
N PRO A 44 -7.72 -1.07 -6.72
CA PRO A 44 -8.94 -1.36 -5.97
C PRO A 44 -8.80 -2.50 -4.95
N ARG A 45 -7.74 -3.32 -5.05
CA ARG A 45 -7.53 -4.51 -4.21
C ARG A 45 -6.66 -4.28 -2.97
N LEU A 46 -6.01 -3.12 -2.85
CA LEU A 46 -4.98 -2.85 -1.83
C LEU A 46 -5.31 -1.66 -0.93
N ARG A 47 -6.49 -1.05 -1.07
CA ARG A 47 -6.89 0.08 -0.20
C ARG A 47 -7.33 -0.44 1.17
N CYS A 48 -6.59 -0.04 2.20
CA CYS A 48 -6.94 -0.33 3.57
C CYS A 48 -8.13 0.55 4.01
N ARG A 49 -9.32 -0.04 4.15
CA ARG A 49 -10.52 0.66 4.69
C ARG A 49 -10.28 1.28 6.07
N ALA A 50 -9.36 0.72 6.88
CA ALA A 50 -9.05 1.21 8.22
C ALA A 50 -8.25 2.52 8.23
N CYS A 51 -7.54 2.89 7.15
CA CYS A 51 -6.75 4.12 7.08
C CYS A 51 -7.45 5.29 6.39
N MET A 52 -8.65 5.11 5.83
CA MET A 52 -9.42 6.21 5.22
C MET A 52 -9.53 7.48 6.10
N PRO A 53 -9.76 7.41 7.44
CA PRO A 53 -9.85 8.63 8.25
C PRO A 53 -8.49 9.33 8.51
N LYS A 54 -7.35 8.69 8.20
CA LYS A 54 -5.99 9.27 8.39
C LYS A 54 -5.39 9.84 7.10
N CYS A 55 -6.00 9.56 5.94
CA CYS A 55 -5.56 10.04 4.63
C CYS A 55 -6.36 11.27 4.15
N THR A 56 -7.34 11.76 4.92
CA THR A 56 -8.08 12.96 4.56
C THR A 56 -7.15 14.18 4.44
N PRO A 57 -7.41 15.12 3.52
CA PRO A 57 -6.55 16.25 3.26
C PRO A 57 -6.71 17.30 4.36
N THR A 58 -6.00 17.15 5.48
CA THR A 58 -6.00 18.17 6.56
C THR A 58 -4.83 19.16 6.44
N VAL A 59 -4.21 19.29 5.27
CA VAL A 59 -3.24 20.36 4.97
C VAL A 59 -3.54 20.97 3.60
N MET A 60 -4.71 21.60 3.49
CA MET A 60 -4.93 22.76 2.61
C MET A 60 -5.82 23.76 3.35
N THR A 61 -5.26 24.33 4.42
CA THR A 61 -5.49 25.70 4.92
C THR A 61 -4.22 26.14 5.61
#